data_AF-A0AAN7V909-F1
#
_entry.id   AF-A0AAN7V909-F1
#
_cell.length_a   1.000
_cell.length_b   1.000
_cell.length_c   1.000
_cell.angle_alpha   90.00
_cell.angle_beta   90.00
_cell.angle_gamma   90.00
#
_symmetry.space_group_name_H-M   'P 1'
#
loop_
_entity.id
_entity.type
_entity.pdbx_description
1 polymer ?
#
loop_
_entity_poly.entity_id
_entity_poly.type
_entity_poly.pdbx_seq_one_letter_code
_entity_poly.pdbx_strand_id
1 'polypeptide(L)'
;MPQRCHNFSWKKNGFKQARHHLAASSYMLNVHQSELNETAEHNEEFDAKVEKFKHRSADVARCWAKYGLLLLSNSRDRLMNHEDIDTICALSTDLAKLDLTDTSLSTGDLANLQFETLDLSALENQITDQFLLTLDDARQVFQNAKSWLERAHSYYTLNTLASDYIEIVQDQTQLYLNLLFFEESPENQAKMHKRRIDLMENILKEINPTYYMQYCKQLWFELAQTYSEILYIKLDKLKESTERPSPGTLSKINNFIDKGIYHNNKFVDSFRDVNTNQLPNTIPEQYEKPYLKAIMANGALYSRYIVLNKEVNLQHVQASLEYYKTVLEYCKRNPKAKEALPTEHGICTEMSTLLPLKIEKLKQEIPSND
;
A
#
# COMPACT_ATOMS: atom_id res chain seq x y z
N MET A 1 -1.85 -23.06 14.69
CA MET A 1 -3.29 -22.84 14.96
C MET A 1 -3.73 -21.37 14.84
N PRO A 2 -2.99 -20.34 15.31
CA PRO A 2 -3.44 -18.94 15.23
C PRO A 2 -3.69 -18.46 13.79
N GLN A 3 -2.74 -18.62 12.86
CA GLN A 3 -2.85 -18.12 11.48
C GLN A 3 -4.10 -18.59 10.70
N ARG A 4 -4.69 -19.76 11.02
CA ARG A 4 -5.86 -20.28 10.30
C ARG A 4 -7.21 -19.78 10.85
N CYS A 5 -7.36 -19.65 12.16
CA CYS A 5 -8.55 -19.02 12.75
C CYS A 5 -8.58 -17.51 12.49
N HIS A 6 -7.40 -16.88 12.45
CA HIS A 6 -7.24 -15.45 12.19
C HIS A 6 -7.68 -15.08 10.76
N ASN A 7 -7.19 -15.78 9.73
CA ASN A 7 -7.59 -15.54 8.34
C ASN A 7 -9.08 -15.77 8.04
N PHE A 8 -9.79 -16.52 8.89
CA PHE A 8 -11.21 -16.84 8.73
C PHE A 8 -12.14 -15.77 9.31
N SER A 9 -11.90 -15.32 10.55
CA SER A 9 -12.71 -14.27 11.19
C SER A 9 -12.53 -12.89 10.56
N TRP A 10 -11.35 -12.62 9.96
CA TRP A 10 -11.00 -11.32 9.39
C TRP A 10 -11.65 -11.01 8.05
N LYS A 11 -11.93 -12.03 7.23
CA LYS A 11 -12.64 -11.86 5.95
C LYS A 11 -14.10 -11.43 6.12
N LYS A 12 -14.63 -11.50 7.34
CA LYS A 12 -16.04 -11.23 7.65
C LYS A 12 -16.25 -10.08 8.63
N ASN A 13 -15.27 -9.19 8.86
CA ASN A 13 -15.37 -8.05 9.80
C ASN A 13 -15.51 -8.42 11.29
N GLY A 14 -15.12 -9.62 11.71
CA GLY A 14 -15.21 -10.09 13.10
C GLY A 14 -14.18 -9.50 14.08
N PHE A 15 -14.05 -8.17 14.16
CA PHE A 15 -12.99 -7.51 14.94
C PHE A 15 -13.11 -7.71 16.45
N LYS A 16 -14.32 -7.86 16.99
CA LYS A 16 -14.52 -8.07 18.44
C LYS A 16 -13.89 -9.37 18.92
N GLN A 17 -14.25 -10.48 18.29
CA GLN A 17 -13.69 -11.80 18.63
C GLN A 17 -12.20 -11.86 18.29
N ALA A 18 -11.76 -11.30 17.16
CA ALA A 18 -10.34 -11.27 16.81
C ALA A 18 -9.48 -10.55 17.87
N ARG A 19 -9.92 -9.37 18.33
CA ARG A 19 -9.25 -8.60 19.38
C ARG A 19 -9.13 -9.39 20.67
N HIS A 20 -10.21 -10.03 21.09
CA HIS A 20 -10.24 -10.83 22.30
C HIS A 20 -9.23 -11.99 22.27
N HIS A 21 -9.15 -12.73 21.17
CA HIS A 21 -8.20 -13.85 21.05
C HIS A 21 -6.75 -13.37 20.94
N LEU A 22 -6.50 -12.22 20.32
CA LEU A 22 -5.17 -11.60 20.28
C LEU A 22 -4.73 -11.13 21.66
N ALA A 23 -5.64 -10.54 22.43
CA ALA A 23 -5.41 -10.17 23.82
C ALA A 23 -5.11 -11.40 24.67
N ALA A 24 -5.90 -12.47 24.57
CA ALA A 24 -5.65 -13.72 25.28
C ALA A 24 -4.29 -14.34 24.92
N SER A 25 -3.94 -14.34 23.62
CA SER A 25 -2.64 -14.84 23.15
C SER A 25 -1.47 -14.03 23.74
N SER A 26 -1.62 -12.70 23.79
CA SER A 26 -0.60 -11.81 24.35
C SER A 26 -0.49 -11.95 25.87
N TYR A 27 -1.61 -12.13 26.55
CA TYR A 27 -1.65 -12.44 27.98
C TYR A 27 -0.87 -13.72 28.28
N MET A 28 -1.15 -14.79 27.53
CA MET A 28 -0.44 -16.07 27.73
C MET A 28 1.06 -15.97 27.45
N LEU A 29 1.47 -15.16 26.47
CA LEU A 29 2.88 -14.87 26.24
C LEU A 29 3.51 -14.14 27.42
N ASN A 30 2.83 -13.17 28.02
CA ASN A 30 3.34 -12.46 29.20
C ASN A 30 3.50 -13.40 30.40
N VAL A 31 2.53 -14.31 30.62
CA VAL A 31 2.65 -15.34 31.67
C VAL A 31 3.86 -16.22 31.41
N HIS A 32 4.02 -16.72 30.19
CA HIS A 32 5.15 -17.56 29.83
C HIS A 32 6.50 -16.81 29.94
N GLN A 33 6.52 -15.52 29.63
CA GLN A 33 7.70 -14.68 29.80
C GLN A 33 8.13 -14.60 31.28
N SER A 34 7.17 -14.43 32.19
CA SER A 34 7.44 -14.43 33.63
C SER A 34 8.00 -15.77 34.10
N GLU A 35 7.43 -16.88 33.65
CA GLU A 35 7.93 -18.24 33.95
C GLU A 35 9.38 -18.44 33.47
N LEU A 36 9.69 -17.97 32.25
CA LEU A 36 11.06 -18.04 31.72
C LEU A 36 12.03 -17.19 32.55
N ASN A 37 11.62 -15.99 32.99
CA ASN A 37 12.47 -15.12 33.80
C ASN A 37 12.77 -15.69 35.20
N GLU A 38 11.87 -16.51 35.75
CA GLU A 38 12.04 -17.16 37.06
C GLU A 38 12.87 -18.45 36.99
N THR A 39 13.17 -18.95 35.79
CA THR A 39 13.93 -20.19 35.61
C THR A 39 15.41 -19.98 35.97
N ALA A 40 15.92 -20.72 36.95
CA ALA A 40 17.30 -20.58 37.42
C ALA A 40 18.34 -21.27 36.50
N GLU A 41 17.98 -22.38 35.85
CA GLU A 41 18.89 -23.17 35.03
C GLU A 41 18.92 -22.71 33.57
N HIS A 42 20.07 -22.18 33.16
CA HIS A 42 20.31 -21.66 31.81
C HIS A 42 21.15 -22.67 31.02
N ASN A 43 20.46 -23.64 30.42
CA ASN A 43 21.04 -24.67 29.56
C ASN A 43 20.59 -24.48 28.10
N GLU A 44 21.04 -25.35 27.19
CA GLU A 44 20.66 -25.30 25.77
C GLU A 44 19.14 -25.42 25.55
N GLU A 45 18.43 -26.15 26.42
CA GLU A 45 16.96 -26.25 26.38
C GLU A 45 16.28 -24.93 26.76
N PHE A 46 16.84 -24.20 27.73
CA PHE A 46 16.39 -22.87 28.10
C PHE A 46 16.56 -21.88 26.95
N ASP A 47 17.73 -21.88 26.29
CA ASP A 47 17.98 -21.01 25.12
C ASP A 47 16.98 -21.30 23.98
N ALA A 48 16.66 -22.58 23.74
CA ALA A 48 15.65 -22.96 22.75
C ALA A 48 14.23 -22.48 23.14
N LYS A 49 13.88 -22.50 24.42
CA LYS A 49 12.59 -21.95 24.92
C LYS A 49 12.53 -20.44 24.76
N VAL A 50 13.61 -19.73 25.09
CA VAL A 50 13.72 -18.27 24.91
C VAL A 50 13.58 -17.90 23.44
N GLU A 51 14.25 -18.62 22.54
CA GLU A 51 14.15 -18.34 21.10
C GLU A 51 12.74 -18.60 20.57
N LYS A 52 12.10 -19.70 20.99
CA LYS A 52 10.70 -19.97 20.66
C LYS A 52 9.77 -18.88 21.18
N PHE A 53 9.99 -18.38 22.40
CA PHE A 53 9.23 -17.27 22.96
C PHE A 53 9.38 -15.99 22.13
N LYS A 54 10.62 -15.62 21.76
CA LYS A 54 10.88 -14.44 20.91
C LYS A 54 10.16 -14.53 19.57
N HIS A 55 10.27 -15.67 18.90
CA HIS A 55 9.58 -15.93 17.64
C HIS A 55 8.06 -15.79 17.80
N ARG A 56 7.45 -16.46 18.79
CA ARG A 56 5.99 -16.41 18.99
C ARG A 56 5.50 -15.04 19.41
N SER A 57 6.31 -14.29 20.15
CA SER A 57 6.00 -12.90 20.49
C SER A 57 6.01 -12.01 19.25
N ALA A 58 6.97 -12.20 18.36
CA ALA A 58 7.02 -11.49 17.09
C ALA A 58 5.85 -11.86 16.16
N ASP A 59 5.44 -13.14 16.12
CA ASP A 59 4.23 -13.60 15.40
C ASP A 59 2.97 -12.88 15.90
N VAL A 60 2.76 -12.85 17.22
CA VAL A 60 1.59 -12.20 17.82
C VAL A 60 1.62 -10.69 17.58
N ALA A 61 2.80 -10.07 17.62
CA ALA A 61 2.98 -8.66 17.27
C ALA A 61 2.59 -8.38 15.81
N ARG A 62 3.00 -9.22 14.84
CA ARG A 62 2.53 -9.10 13.45
C ARG A 62 1.01 -9.24 13.35
N CYS A 63 0.40 -10.15 14.09
CA CYS A 63 -1.06 -10.31 14.08
C CYS A 63 -1.79 -9.07 14.62
N TRP A 64 -1.29 -8.44 15.69
CA TRP A 64 -1.84 -7.16 16.19
C TRP A 64 -1.69 -6.02 15.18
N ALA A 65 -0.53 -5.94 14.51
CA ALA A 65 -0.32 -4.95 13.47
C ALA A 65 -1.28 -5.15 12.29
N LYS A 66 -1.45 -6.39 11.82
CA LYS A 66 -2.41 -6.74 10.76
C LYS A 66 -3.84 -6.45 11.19
N TYR A 67 -4.19 -6.71 12.45
CA TYR A 67 -5.49 -6.37 13.00
C TYR A 67 -5.78 -4.87 12.88
N GLY A 68 -4.87 -4.01 13.36
CA GLY A 68 -5.02 -2.56 13.26
C GLY A 68 -5.04 -2.06 11.81
N LEU A 69 -4.20 -2.64 10.94
CA LEU A 69 -4.18 -2.31 9.51
C LEU A 69 -5.50 -2.66 8.81
N LEU A 70 -6.05 -3.85 9.08
CA LEU A 70 -7.33 -4.28 8.53
C LEU A 70 -8.48 -3.44 9.06
N LEU A 71 -8.46 -3.07 10.34
CA LEU A 71 -9.47 -2.19 10.90
C LEU A 71 -9.45 -0.81 10.21
N LEU A 72 -8.27 -0.25 10.00
CA LEU A 72 -8.09 0.99 9.24
C LEU A 72 -8.59 0.87 7.79
N SER A 73 -8.18 -0.18 7.08
CA SER A 73 -8.58 -0.41 5.68
C SER A 73 -10.08 -0.61 5.55
N ASN A 74 -10.68 -1.48 6.37
CA ASN A 74 -12.10 -1.77 6.28
C ASN A 74 -12.95 -0.55 6.70
N SER A 75 -12.47 0.26 7.65
CA SER A 75 -13.15 1.51 8.02
C SER A 75 -13.11 2.52 6.88
N ARG A 76 -11.98 2.66 6.18
CA ARG A 76 -11.86 3.48 4.97
C ARG A 76 -12.81 2.96 3.88
N ASP A 77 -12.75 1.68 3.57
CA ASP A 77 -13.52 1.09 2.47
C ASP A 77 -15.03 1.22 2.74
N ARG A 78 -15.44 1.07 4.00
CA ARG A 78 -16.80 1.33 4.46
C ARG A 78 -17.23 2.79 4.21
N LEU A 79 -16.37 3.76 4.49
CA LEU A 79 -16.67 5.18 4.32
C LEU A 79 -16.61 5.64 2.85
N MET A 80 -15.87 4.92 2.01
CA MET A 80 -15.82 5.14 0.55
C MET A 80 -16.99 4.52 -0.19
N ASN A 81 -17.70 3.57 0.43
CA ASN A 81 -18.83 2.92 -0.21
C ASN A 81 -19.99 3.92 -0.36
N HIS A 82 -20.51 4.04 -1.58
CA HIS A 82 -21.62 4.95 -1.91
C HIS A 82 -23.00 4.29 -1.74
N GLU A 83 -23.05 3.10 -1.15
CA GLU A 83 -24.30 2.45 -0.72
C GLU A 83 -25.01 3.26 0.37
N ASP A 84 -26.27 2.90 0.64
CA ASP A 84 -27.12 3.60 1.60
C ASP A 84 -26.46 3.70 2.99
N ILE A 85 -26.48 4.91 3.56
CA ILE A 85 -25.91 5.24 4.88
C ILE A 85 -26.49 4.31 5.95
N ASP A 86 -27.76 3.94 5.84
CA ASP A 86 -28.43 3.04 6.78
C ASP A 86 -27.82 1.62 6.73
N THR A 87 -27.40 1.16 5.54
CA THR A 87 -26.72 -0.13 5.38
C THR A 87 -25.32 -0.09 5.98
N ILE A 88 -24.60 1.02 5.77
CA ILE A 88 -23.26 1.24 6.32
C ILE A 88 -23.27 1.31 7.85
N CYS A 89 -24.27 1.98 8.44
CA CYS A 89 -24.44 2.08 9.89
C CYS A 89 -24.86 0.76 10.53
N ALA A 90 -25.54 -0.12 9.81
CA ALA A 90 -25.95 -1.44 10.30
C ALA A 90 -24.80 -2.47 10.34
N LEU A 91 -23.65 -2.19 9.70
CA LEU A 91 -22.51 -3.10 9.70
C LEU A 91 -21.96 -3.30 11.11
N SER A 92 -21.93 -4.56 11.54
CA SER A 92 -21.39 -4.95 12.84
C SER A 92 -19.97 -5.47 12.72
N THR A 93 -19.17 -5.25 13.76
CA THR A 93 -17.86 -5.87 13.93
C THR A 93 -17.90 -7.13 14.81
N ASP A 94 -19.10 -7.50 15.26
CA ASP A 94 -19.36 -8.68 16.09
C ASP A 94 -19.75 -9.86 15.20
N LEU A 95 -18.96 -10.94 15.22
CA LEU A 95 -19.25 -12.17 14.45
C LEU A 95 -20.64 -12.74 14.73
N ALA A 96 -21.14 -12.60 15.97
CA ALA A 96 -22.47 -13.08 16.32
C ALA A 96 -23.61 -12.26 15.69
N LYS A 97 -23.31 -11.09 15.12
CA LYS A 97 -24.30 -10.20 14.48
C LYS A 97 -24.13 -10.13 12.96
N LEU A 98 -23.16 -10.85 12.41
CA LEU A 98 -22.89 -10.90 10.98
C LEU A 98 -23.74 -11.99 10.33
N ASP A 99 -24.21 -11.74 9.12
CA ASP A 99 -24.91 -12.76 8.34
C ASP A 99 -23.89 -13.76 7.78
N LEU A 100 -23.92 -14.96 8.34
CA LEU A 100 -22.89 -15.98 8.18
C LEU A 100 -23.45 -17.21 7.45
N THR A 101 -24.30 -16.99 6.44
CA THR A 101 -25.03 -17.99 5.65
C THR A 101 -24.21 -19.19 5.16
N ASP A 102 -22.89 -19.03 4.96
CA ASP A 102 -21.97 -20.08 4.52
C ASP A 102 -21.19 -20.81 5.64
N THR A 103 -21.66 -20.76 6.90
CA THR A 103 -20.90 -21.28 8.05
C THR A 103 -21.67 -22.31 8.85
N SER A 104 -21.07 -23.48 9.09
CA SER A 104 -21.64 -24.57 9.90
C SER A 104 -21.70 -24.27 11.41
N LEU A 105 -21.43 -23.03 11.83
CA LEU A 105 -21.34 -22.61 13.22
C LEU A 105 -22.59 -21.80 13.57
N SER A 106 -23.21 -22.09 14.71
CA SER A 106 -24.37 -21.33 15.16
C SER A 106 -23.96 -19.96 15.71
N THR A 107 -24.89 -19.01 15.72
CA THR A 107 -24.70 -17.69 16.32
C THR A 107 -24.32 -17.78 17.81
N GLY A 108 -24.85 -18.78 18.52
CA GLY A 108 -24.50 -19.04 19.93
C GLY A 108 -23.06 -19.50 20.10
N ASP A 109 -22.57 -20.38 19.23
CA ASP A 109 -21.18 -20.85 19.27
C ASP A 109 -20.18 -19.71 19.06
N LEU A 110 -20.53 -18.77 18.16
CA LEU A 110 -19.70 -17.59 17.85
C LEU A 110 -19.71 -16.54 18.96
N ALA A 111 -20.83 -16.39 19.67
CA ALA A 111 -20.93 -15.53 20.84
C ALA A 111 -20.09 -16.04 22.02
N ASN A 112 -19.95 -17.36 22.15
CA ASN A 112 -19.21 -18.02 23.23
C ASN A 112 -17.71 -18.18 22.98
N LEU A 113 -17.15 -17.56 21.94
CA LEU A 113 -15.70 -17.55 21.68
C LEU A 113 -14.98 -16.53 22.59
N GLN A 114 -15.13 -16.68 23.90
CA GLN A 114 -14.55 -15.80 24.92
C GLN A 114 -13.91 -16.60 26.06
N PHE A 115 -12.86 -16.04 26.65
CA PHE A 115 -12.17 -16.56 27.84
C PHE A 115 -12.60 -15.75 29.06
N GLU A 116 -13.72 -16.13 29.67
CA GLU A 116 -14.34 -15.39 30.79
C GLU A 116 -13.45 -15.27 32.04
N THR A 117 -12.49 -16.17 32.20
CA THR A 117 -11.61 -16.23 33.38
C THR A 117 -10.39 -15.31 33.29
N LEU A 118 -10.11 -14.72 32.12
CA LEU A 118 -8.94 -13.87 31.90
C LEU A 118 -9.33 -12.39 31.90
N ASP A 119 -8.64 -11.57 32.70
CA ASP A 119 -8.72 -10.12 32.57
C ASP A 119 -7.82 -9.65 31.42
N LEU A 120 -8.45 -9.33 30.29
CA LEU A 120 -7.77 -8.91 29.06
C LEU A 120 -7.90 -7.42 28.77
N SER A 121 -8.60 -6.66 29.64
CA SER A 121 -9.02 -5.28 29.40
C SER A 121 -7.87 -4.35 28.99
N ALA A 122 -6.70 -4.46 29.64
CA ALA A 122 -5.53 -3.64 29.34
C ALA A 122 -4.94 -3.85 27.93
N LEU A 123 -5.02 -5.07 27.41
CA LEU A 123 -4.57 -5.40 26.05
C LEU A 123 -5.65 -5.04 25.02
N GLU A 124 -6.89 -5.32 25.39
CA GLU A 124 -8.09 -5.04 24.62
C GLU A 124 -8.33 -3.56 24.35
N ASN A 125 -7.94 -2.67 25.28
CA ASN A 125 -8.12 -1.23 25.14
C ASN A 125 -7.05 -0.56 24.26
N GLN A 126 -6.02 -1.28 23.80
CA GLN A 126 -4.97 -0.71 22.95
C GLN A 126 -5.47 -0.39 21.55
N ILE A 127 -6.30 -1.25 20.98
CA ILE A 127 -6.89 -1.06 19.66
C ILE A 127 -8.37 -1.41 19.76
N THR A 128 -9.25 -0.49 19.37
CA THR A 128 -10.71 -0.71 19.39
C THR A 128 -11.13 -1.84 18.44
N ASP A 129 -12.29 -2.46 18.69
CA ASP A 129 -12.96 -3.36 17.75
C ASP A 129 -14.06 -2.70 16.92
N GLN A 130 -14.27 -1.40 17.10
CA GLN A 130 -15.26 -0.64 16.34
C GLN A 130 -14.61 -0.02 15.10
N PHE A 131 -15.39 0.07 14.03
CA PHE A 131 -14.95 0.80 12.85
C PHE A 131 -14.70 2.28 13.17
N LEU A 132 -13.74 2.84 12.45
CA LEU A 132 -13.22 4.19 12.66
C LEU A 132 -14.03 5.19 11.86
N LEU A 133 -14.19 6.39 12.42
CA LEU A 133 -14.93 7.50 11.80
C LEU A 133 -14.07 8.77 11.72
N THR A 134 -13.28 9.03 12.77
CA THR A 134 -12.49 10.25 12.86
C THR A 134 -11.01 10.00 12.70
N LEU A 135 -10.26 11.07 12.38
CA LEU A 135 -8.82 11.05 12.32
C LEU A 135 -8.17 10.70 13.67
N ASP A 136 -8.76 11.12 14.79
CA ASP A 136 -8.22 10.84 16.11
C ASP A 136 -8.34 9.36 16.47
N ASP A 137 -9.48 8.72 16.17
CA ASP A 137 -9.65 7.27 16.30
C ASP A 137 -8.63 6.52 15.43
N ALA A 138 -8.49 6.96 14.17
CA ALA A 138 -7.55 6.37 13.23
C ALA A 138 -6.09 6.53 13.67
N ARG A 139 -5.71 7.68 14.23
CA ARG A 139 -4.37 7.92 14.79
C ARG A 139 -4.08 7.00 15.97
N GLN A 140 -5.04 6.76 16.86
CA GLN A 140 -4.85 5.87 17.99
C GLN A 140 -4.58 4.43 17.51
N VAL A 141 -5.39 3.92 16.57
CA VAL A 141 -5.16 2.60 15.98
C VAL A 141 -3.82 2.53 15.25
N PHE A 142 -3.49 3.56 14.46
CA PHE A 142 -2.22 3.66 13.74
C PHE A 142 -1.02 3.59 14.68
N GLN A 143 -1.01 4.35 15.78
CA GLN A 143 0.10 4.39 16.72
C GLN A 143 0.32 3.04 17.40
N ASN A 144 -0.75 2.39 17.84
CA ASN A 144 -0.66 1.07 18.46
C ASN A 144 -0.18 0.02 17.45
N ALA A 145 -0.77 -0.03 16.24
CA ALA A 145 -0.34 -0.97 15.20
C ALA A 145 1.13 -0.75 14.78
N LYS A 146 1.58 0.51 14.70
CA LYS A 146 2.99 0.84 14.46
C LYS A 146 3.90 0.32 15.57
N SER A 147 3.53 0.47 16.84
CA SER A 147 4.31 -0.06 17.96
C SER A 147 4.43 -1.59 17.91
N TRP A 148 3.38 -2.28 17.46
CA TRP A 148 3.40 -3.73 17.24
C TRP A 148 4.31 -4.12 16.07
N LEU A 149 4.33 -3.35 14.98
CA LEU A 149 5.30 -3.56 13.90
C LEU A 149 6.74 -3.36 14.37
N GLU A 150 7.01 -2.36 15.21
CA GLU A 150 8.33 -2.14 15.80
C GLU A 150 8.78 -3.32 16.68
N ARG A 151 7.86 -3.91 17.45
CA ARG A 151 8.12 -5.15 18.21
C ARG A 151 8.45 -6.33 17.29
N ALA A 152 7.67 -6.54 16.22
CA ALA A 152 7.94 -7.60 15.25
C ALA A 152 9.30 -7.41 14.56
N HIS A 153 9.62 -6.16 14.19
CA HIS A 153 10.87 -5.78 13.52
C HIS A 153 12.13 -6.09 14.35
N SER A 154 12.01 -6.10 15.69
CA SER A 154 13.14 -6.46 16.56
C SER A 154 13.60 -7.93 16.42
N TYR A 155 12.74 -8.81 15.91
CA TYR A 155 13.03 -10.23 15.71
C TYR A 155 13.23 -10.57 14.23
N TYR A 156 12.30 -10.10 13.38
CA TYR A 156 12.38 -10.29 11.93
C TYR A 156 13.37 -9.30 11.36
N THR A 157 14.59 -9.74 11.06
CA THR A 157 15.64 -8.89 10.48
C THR A 157 15.94 -9.30 9.04
N LEU A 158 16.54 -8.39 8.27
CA LEU A 158 16.94 -8.69 6.89
C LEU A 158 17.96 -9.85 6.80
N ASN A 159 18.82 -10.02 7.81
CA ASN A 159 19.85 -11.06 7.80
C ASN A 159 19.31 -12.47 8.05
N THR A 160 18.22 -12.58 8.83
CA THR A 160 17.68 -13.87 9.26
C THR A 160 16.40 -14.24 8.51
N LEU A 161 15.48 -13.29 8.35
CA LEU A 161 14.10 -13.50 7.90
C LEU A 161 13.69 -12.35 6.95
N ALA A 162 14.42 -12.23 5.83
CA ALA A 162 14.31 -11.11 4.90
C ALA A 162 12.90 -10.92 4.32
N SER A 163 12.18 -11.99 3.96
CA SER A 163 10.83 -11.88 3.41
C SER A 163 9.86 -11.28 4.43
N ASP A 164 9.89 -11.76 5.68
CA ASP A 164 9.06 -11.24 6.76
C ASP A 164 9.41 -9.78 7.09
N TYR A 165 10.69 -9.44 7.07
CA TYR A 165 11.17 -8.07 7.23
C TYR A 165 10.60 -7.14 6.15
N ILE A 166 10.65 -7.53 4.88
CA ILE A 166 10.09 -6.76 3.76
C ILE A 166 8.59 -6.57 3.94
N GLU A 167 7.86 -7.62 4.31
CA GLU A 167 6.41 -7.56 4.56
C GLU A 167 6.05 -6.63 5.72
N ILE A 168 6.85 -6.61 6.80
CA ILE A 168 6.67 -5.66 7.91
C ILE A 168 6.83 -4.22 7.40
N VAL A 169 7.82 -3.94 6.56
CA VAL A 169 8.00 -2.60 5.98
C VAL A 169 6.82 -2.24 5.06
N GLN A 170 6.31 -3.18 4.26
CA GLN A 170 5.09 -2.96 3.47
C GLN A 170 3.88 -2.69 4.36
N ASP A 171 3.71 -3.40 5.48
CA ASP A 171 2.62 -3.14 6.42
C ASP A 171 2.72 -1.73 7.04
N GLN A 172 3.94 -1.26 7.31
CA GLN A 172 4.16 0.12 7.75
C GLN A 172 3.71 1.12 6.67
N THR A 173 4.04 0.90 5.39
CA THR A 173 3.62 1.81 4.31
C THR A 173 2.10 1.80 4.14
N GLN A 174 1.46 0.64 4.31
CA GLN A 174 0.02 0.47 4.25
C GLN A 174 -0.69 1.13 5.45
N LEU A 175 -0.11 1.13 6.65
CA LEU A 175 -0.67 1.88 7.79
C LEU A 175 -0.75 3.38 7.47
N TYR A 176 0.31 3.96 6.91
CA TYR A 176 0.30 5.35 6.48
C TYR A 176 -0.71 5.59 5.35
N LEU A 177 -0.82 4.67 4.38
CA LEU A 177 -1.80 4.77 3.29
C LEU A 177 -3.24 4.81 3.79
N ASN A 178 -3.59 3.97 4.77
CA ASN A 178 -4.94 3.95 5.31
C ASN A 178 -5.23 5.16 6.21
N LEU A 179 -4.23 5.64 6.97
CA LEU A 179 -4.38 6.86 7.76
C LEU A 179 -4.59 8.10 6.90
N LEU A 180 -3.95 8.17 5.72
CA LEU A 180 -4.06 9.28 4.78
C LEU A 180 -5.50 9.63 4.40
N PHE A 181 -6.41 8.65 4.37
CA PHE A 181 -7.82 8.87 4.09
C PHE A 181 -8.50 9.82 5.09
N PHE A 182 -8.11 9.74 6.36
CA PHE A 182 -8.70 10.54 7.43
C PHE A 182 -8.02 11.90 7.58
N GLU A 183 -6.88 12.14 6.91
CA GLU A 183 -6.11 13.36 7.04
C GLU A 183 -6.56 14.38 5.99
N GLU A 184 -7.10 15.52 6.44
CA GLU A 184 -7.60 16.56 5.54
C GLU A 184 -6.52 17.54 5.08
N SER A 185 -5.45 17.74 5.86
CA SER A 185 -4.43 18.72 5.52
C SER A 185 -3.53 18.21 4.39
N PRO A 186 -3.46 18.88 3.22
CA PRO A 186 -2.59 18.45 2.13
C PRO A 186 -1.10 18.46 2.52
N GLU A 187 -0.71 19.33 3.46
CA GLU A 187 0.67 19.36 3.97
C GLU A 187 1.00 18.11 4.79
N ASN A 188 0.09 17.67 5.66
CA ASN A 188 0.25 16.45 6.43
C ASN A 188 0.20 15.22 5.53
N GLN A 189 -0.71 15.19 4.55
CA GLN A 189 -0.75 14.13 3.54
C GLN A 189 0.60 14.00 2.81
N ALA A 190 1.18 15.12 2.35
CA ALA A 190 2.49 15.10 1.70
C ALA A 190 3.61 14.58 2.62
N LYS A 191 3.58 14.91 3.93
CA LYS A 191 4.56 14.39 4.91
C LYS A 191 4.40 12.88 5.10
N MET A 192 3.17 12.37 5.18
CA MET A 192 2.89 10.93 5.30
C MET A 192 3.32 10.17 4.05
N HIS A 193 2.99 10.65 2.84
CA HIS A 193 3.50 10.06 1.60
C HIS A 193 5.03 10.10 1.53
N LYS A 194 5.67 11.19 1.98
CA LYS A 194 7.14 11.26 2.02
C LYS A 194 7.72 10.17 2.93
N ARG A 195 7.12 9.94 4.09
CA ARG A 195 7.52 8.86 5.01
C ARG A 195 7.37 7.48 4.38
N ARG A 196 6.28 7.24 3.62
CA ARG A 196 6.09 5.99 2.84
C ARG A 196 7.19 5.81 1.79
N ILE A 197 7.53 6.87 1.05
CA ILE A 197 8.64 6.83 0.08
C ILE A 197 9.94 6.45 0.76
N ASP A 198 10.27 7.07 1.90
CA ASP A 198 11.51 6.77 2.63
C ASP A 198 11.59 5.30 3.06
N LEU A 199 10.50 4.73 3.58
CA LEU A 199 10.43 3.32 3.95
C LEU A 199 10.69 2.41 2.73
N MET A 200 9.99 2.64 1.62
CA MET A 200 10.12 1.82 0.41
C MET A 200 11.47 1.97 -0.30
N GLU A 201 12.02 3.19 -0.36
CA GLU A 201 13.34 3.42 -0.97
C GLU A 201 14.46 2.80 -0.13
N ASN A 202 14.35 2.83 1.20
CA ASN A 202 15.37 2.24 2.07
C ASN A 202 15.41 0.72 1.91
N ILE A 203 14.26 0.04 1.95
CA ILE A 203 14.25 -1.42 1.75
C ILE A 203 14.77 -1.81 0.36
N LEU A 204 14.42 -1.07 -0.69
CA LEU A 204 14.90 -1.36 -2.06
C LEU A 204 16.42 -1.21 -2.23
N LYS A 205 17.10 -0.44 -1.38
CA LYS A 205 18.57 -0.33 -1.39
C LYS A 205 19.24 -1.53 -0.73
N GLU A 206 18.53 -2.21 0.17
CA GLU A 206 19.07 -3.29 0.98
C GLU A 206 18.79 -4.69 0.40
N ILE A 207 17.69 -4.84 -0.36
CA ILE A 207 17.28 -6.15 -0.90
C ILE A 207 17.85 -6.41 -2.30
N ASN A 208 18.19 -7.68 -2.57
CA ASN A 208 18.65 -8.11 -3.88
C ASN A 208 17.45 -8.41 -4.83
N PRO A 209 17.30 -7.67 -5.95
CA PRO A 209 16.18 -7.87 -6.88
C PRO A 209 16.11 -9.26 -7.52
N THR A 210 17.21 -10.00 -7.60
CA THR A 210 17.22 -11.37 -8.16
C THR A 210 16.43 -12.34 -7.29
N TYR A 211 16.57 -12.23 -5.96
CA TYR A 211 15.91 -13.13 -5.02
C TYR A 211 14.52 -12.63 -4.59
N TYR A 212 14.33 -11.30 -4.54
CA TYR A 212 13.10 -10.68 -4.02
C TYR A 212 12.30 -9.93 -5.10
N MET A 213 12.40 -10.36 -6.37
CA MET A 213 11.81 -9.67 -7.52
C MET A 213 10.32 -9.36 -7.36
N GLN A 214 9.54 -10.27 -6.76
CA GLN A 214 8.12 -10.05 -6.52
C GLN A 214 7.87 -8.86 -5.59
N TYR A 215 8.64 -8.74 -4.51
CA TYR A 215 8.56 -7.60 -3.61
C TYR A 215 9.06 -6.33 -4.28
N CYS A 216 10.16 -6.39 -5.04
CA CYS A 216 10.66 -5.25 -5.80
C CYS A 216 9.61 -4.70 -6.77
N LYS A 217 8.90 -5.59 -7.50
CA LYS A 217 7.79 -5.22 -8.38
C LYS A 217 6.70 -4.45 -7.64
N GLN A 218 6.24 -4.96 -6.51
CA GLN A 218 5.22 -4.30 -5.68
C GLN A 218 5.71 -2.93 -5.19
N LEU A 219 6.93 -2.84 -4.67
CA LEU A 219 7.51 -1.62 -4.14
C LEU A 219 7.73 -0.55 -5.22
N TRP A 220 8.22 -0.93 -6.41
CA TRP A 220 8.40 0.01 -7.52
C TRP A 220 7.07 0.56 -8.01
N PHE A 221 6.04 -0.30 -8.13
CA PHE A 221 4.71 0.14 -8.52
C PHE A 221 4.10 1.10 -7.48
N GLU A 222 4.16 0.75 -6.19
CA GLU A 222 3.64 1.59 -5.10
C GLU A 222 4.41 2.91 -4.97
N LEU A 223 5.74 2.90 -5.15
CA LEU A 223 6.56 4.13 -5.16
C LEU A 223 6.14 5.08 -6.27
N ALA A 224 5.94 4.58 -7.49
CA ALA A 224 5.54 5.42 -8.61
C ALA A 224 4.19 6.09 -8.37
N GLN A 225 3.23 5.34 -7.81
CA GLN A 225 1.93 5.89 -7.38
C GLN A 225 2.11 6.95 -6.29
N THR A 226 2.90 6.65 -5.26
CA THR A 226 3.12 7.55 -4.12
C THR A 226 3.82 8.85 -4.53
N TYR A 227 4.79 8.79 -5.45
CA TYR A 227 5.41 9.96 -6.04
C TYR A 227 4.41 10.80 -6.85
N SER A 228 3.49 10.14 -7.56
CA SER A 228 2.40 10.82 -8.28
C SER A 228 1.44 11.52 -7.32
N GLU A 229 1.06 10.90 -6.19
CA GLU A 229 0.20 11.53 -5.17
C GLU A 229 0.83 12.80 -4.58
N ILE A 230 2.12 12.77 -4.21
CA ILE A 230 2.81 13.98 -3.75
C ILE A 230 2.85 15.04 -4.84
N LEU A 231 3.11 14.63 -6.09
CA LEU A 231 3.11 15.55 -7.23
C LEU A 231 1.77 16.26 -7.36
N TYR A 232 0.63 15.55 -7.27
CA TYR A 232 -0.70 16.18 -7.32
C TYR A 232 -0.88 17.22 -6.23
N ILE A 233 -0.57 16.87 -4.98
CA ILE A 233 -0.65 17.82 -3.84
C ILE A 233 0.19 19.07 -4.11
N LYS A 234 1.39 18.93 -4.68
CA LYS A 234 2.26 20.07 -5.01
C LYS A 234 1.75 20.89 -6.19
N LEU A 235 1.16 20.24 -7.20
CA LEU A 235 0.55 20.92 -8.34
C LEU A 235 -0.69 21.71 -7.92
N ASP A 236 -1.53 21.16 -7.04
CA ASP A 236 -2.73 21.86 -6.57
C ASP A 236 -2.37 23.06 -5.70
N LYS A 237 -1.41 22.90 -4.78
CA LYS A 237 -0.84 24.04 -4.03
C LYS A 237 -0.23 25.11 -4.96
N LEU A 238 0.36 24.71 -6.08
CA LEU A 238 0.90 25.65 -7.07
C LEU A 238 -0.22 26.41 -7.79
N LYS A 239 -1.34 25.75 -8.12
CA LYS A 239 -2.50 26.40 -8.77
C LYS A 239 -3.21 27.37 -7.83
N GLU A 240 -3.27 27.07 -6.54
CA GLU A 240 -3.86 27.93 -5.52
C GLU A 240 -2.99 29.16 -5.20
N SER A 241 -1.69 29.08 -5.47
CA SER A 241 -0.77 30.18 -5.23
C SER A 241 -0.95 31.29 -6.27
N THR A 242 -1.13 32.51 -5.81
CA THR A 242 -1.12 33.72 -6.66
C THR A 242 0.30 34.22 -6.94
N GLU A 243 1.30 33.68 -6.25
CA GLU A 243 2.69 34.06 -6.41
C GLU A 243 3.31 33.36 -7.61
N ARG A 244 4.28 34.04 -8.24
CA ARG A 244 5.06 33.42 -9.31
C ARG A 244 5.87 32.26 -8.72
N PRO A 245 5.77 31.03 -9.28
CA PRO A 245 6.51 29.89 -8.76
C PRO A 245 8.01 30.13 -8.73
N SER A 246 8.63 29.86 -7.59
CA SER A 246 10.09 29.86 -7.49
C SER A 246 10.69 28.75 -8.37
N PRO A 247 11.90 28.94 -8.93
CA PRO A 247 12.61 27.89 -9.65
C PRO A 247 12.80 26.61 -8.83
N GLY A 248 13.02 26.75 -7.51
CA GLY A 248 13.14 25.61 -6.60
C GLY A 248 11.85 24.79 -6.47
N THR A 249 10.68 25.44 -6.51
CA THR A 249 9.38 24.76 -6.52
C THR A 249 9.19 23.97 -7.80
N LEU A 250 9.50 24.56 -8.96
CA LEU A 250 9.38 23.89 -10.26
C LEU A 250 10.35 22.71 -10.38
N SER A 251 11.59 22.87 -9.92
CA SER A 251 12.58 21.79 -9.89
C SER A 251 12.12 20.62 -9.01
N LYS A 252 11.52 20.89 -7.85
CA LYS A 252 10.94 19.83 -6.99
C LYS A 252 9.80 19.08 -7.67
N ILE A 253 8.90 19.80 -8.36
CA ILE A 253 7.80 19.20 -9.13
C ILE A 253 8.35 18.27 -10.21
N ASN A 254 9.29 18.75 -11.03
CA ASN A 254 9.90 17.94 -12.08
C ASN A 254 10.67 16.74 -11.50
N ASN A 255 11.33 16.89 -10.36
CA ASN A 255 12.00 15.76 -9.69
C ASN A 255 10.99 14.68 -9.22
N PHE A 256 9.78 15.05 -8.76
CA PHE A 256 8.75 14.05 -8.46
C PHE A 256 8.25 13.33 -9.71
N ILE A 257 8.16 14.04 -10.85
CA ILE A 257 7.84 13.45 -12.15
C ILE A 257 8.94 12.45 -12.56
N ASP A 258 10.21 12.86 -12.49
CA ASP A 258 11.36 12.01 -12.81
C ASP A 258 11.38 10.73 -11.97
N LYS A 259 11.14 10.86 -10.66
CA LYS A 259 11.08 9.73 -9.73
C LYS A 259 9.89 8.80 -10.02
N GLY A 260 8.72 9.35 -10.30
CA GLY A 260 7.54 8.58 -10.71
C GLY A 260 7.82 7.75 -11.97
N ILE A 261 8.37 8.38 -13.01
CA ILE A 261 8.74 7.72 -14.27
C ILE A 261 9.81 6.65 -14.04
N TYR A 262 10.84 6.97 -13.25
CA TYR A 262 11.90 6.03 -12.92
C TYR A 262 11.35 4.74 -12.29
N HIS A 263 10.47 4.85 -11.29
CA HIS A 263 9.91 3.68 -10.61
C HIS A 263 8.91 2.90 -11.48
N ASN A 264 8.08 3.59 -12.28
CA ASN A 264 7.24 2.92 -13.29
C ASN A 264 8.09 2.13 -14.29
N ASN A 265 9.18 2.72 -14.81
CA ASN A 265 10.08 2.04 -15.73
C ASN A 265 10.76 0.85 -15.07
N LYS A 266 11.24 0.96 -13.82
CA LYS A 266 11.77 -0.20 -13.08
C LYS A 266 10.75 -1.33 -12.95
N PHE A 267 9.50 -1.00 -12.67
CA PHE A 267 8.41 -1.98 -12.63
C PHE A 267 8.17 -2.62 -14.01
N VAL A 268 8.03 -1.84 -15.08
CA VAL A 268 7.81 -2.34 -16.44
C VAL A 268 9.00 -3.20 -16.92
N ASP A 269 10.23 -2.72 -16.72
CA ASP A 269 11.46 -3.40 -17.13
C ASP A 269 11.69 -4.71 -16.37
N SER A 270 11.11 -4.87 -15.18
CA SER A 270 11.19 -6.12 -14.41
C SER A 270 10.44 -7.32 -15.03
N PHE A 271 9.71 -7.09 -16.12
CA PHE A 271 9.07 -8.12 -16.93
C PHE A 271 9.87 -8.50 -18.16
N ARG A 272 10.99 -7.84 -18.46
CA ARG A 272 11.84 -8.19 -19.60
C ARG A 272 12.32 -9.63 -19.50
N ASP A 273 12.34 -10.29 -20.64
CA ASP A 273 12.92 -11.62 -20.76
C ASP A 273 14.43 -11.55 -20.50
N VAL A 274 14.92 -12.46 -19.66
CA VAL A 274 16.31 -12.45 -19.16
C VAL A 274 17.32 -12.67 -20.29
N ASN A 275 16.94 -13.41 -21.34
CA ASN A 275 17.84 -13.80 -22.42
C ASN A 275 17.86 -12.76 -23.55
N THR A 276 16.70 -12.24 -23.92
CA THR A 276 16.52 -11.33 -25.06
C THR A 276 16.52 -9.86 -24.65
N ASN A 277 16.34 -9.56 -23.36
CA ASN A 277 16.15 -8.21 -22.82
C ASN A 277 14.95 -7.45 -23.44
N GLN A 278 14.04 -8.18 -24.08
CA GLN A 278 12.83 -7.65 -24.70
C GLN A 278 11.65 -7.75 -23.74
N LEU A 279 10.71 -6.81 -23.83
CA LEU A 279 9.44 -6.91 -23.12
C LEU A 279 8.61 -8.03 -23.75
N PRO A 280 7.98 -8.90 -22.94
CA PRO A 280 7.20 -10.02 -23.45
C PRO A 280 5.93 -9.51 -24.15
N ASN A 281 5.46 -10.27 -25.13
CA ASN A 281 4.23 -9.93 -25.87
C ASN A 281 2.96 -10.02 -25.01
N THR A 282 3.01 -10.80 -23.94
CA THR A 282 1.91 -11.00 -22.99
C THR A 282 2.47 -11.01 -21.58
N ILE A 283 1.78 -10.33 -20.67
CA ILE A 283 2.11 -10.24 -19.25
C ILE A 283 1.20 -11.22 -18.47
N PRO A 284 1.66 -11.84 -17.37
CA PRO A 284 0.78 -12.65 -16.54
C PRO A 284 -0.46 -11.86 -16.10
N GLU A 285 -1.64 -12.50 -16.14
CA GLU A 285 -2.95 -11.86 -15.93
C GLU A 285 -3.01 -10.98 -14.67
N GLN A 286 -2.46 -11.49 -13.54
CA GLN A 286 -2.41 -10.76 -12.27
C GLN A 286 -1.63 -9.43 -12.32
N TYR A 287 -0.72 -9.28 -13.28
CA TYR A 287 0.11 -8.09 -13.47
C TYR A 287 -0.30 -7.26 -14.68
N GLU A 288 -1.16 -7.76 -15.57
CA GLU A 288 -1.52 -7.07 -16.82
C GLU A 288 -2.12 -5.68 -16.56
N LYS A 289 -3.06 -5.60 -15.60
CA LYS A 289 -3.66 -4.32 -15.17
C LYS A 289 -2.64 -3.35 -14.56
N PRO A 290 -1.88 -3.72 -13.51
CA PRO A 290 -0.80 -2.88 -12.99
C PRO A 290 0.22 -2.44 -14.05
N TYR A 291 0.61 -3.34 -14.94
CA TYR A 291 1.59 -3.10 -16.01
C TYR A 291 1.12 -2.01 -16.96
N LEU A 292 -0.10 -2.13 -17.50
CA LEU A 292 -0.66 -1.12 -18.40
C LEU A 292 -0.90 0.22 -17.70
N LYS A 293 -1.31 0.19 -16.42
CA LYS A 293 -1.43 1.41 -15.60
C LYS A 293 -0.10 2.13 -15.42
N ALA A 294 1.00 1.43 -15.21
CA ALA A 294 2.33 2.05 -15.07
C ALA A 294 2.78 2.73 -16.38
N ILE A 295 2.55 2.09 -17.53
CA ILE A 295 2.86 2.68 -18.86
C ILE A 295 1.98 3.92 -19.10
N MET A 296 0.68 3.83 -18.84
CA MET A 296 -0.25 4.95 -18.96
C MET A 296 0.12 6.11 -18.01
N ALA A 297 0.53 5.79 -16.77
CA ALA A 297 0.98 6.77 -15.78
C ALA A 297 2.21 7.53 -16.25
N ASN A 298 3.17 6.88 -16.92
CA ASN A 298 4.28 7.58 -17.57
C ASN A 298 3.78 8.59 -18.61
N GLY A 299 2.83 8.20 -19.46
CA GLY A 299 2.20 9.13 -20.41
C GLY A 299 1.63 10.37 -19.72
N ALA A 300 0.91 10.18 -18.62
CA ALA A 300 0.36 11.27 -17.82
C ALA A 300 1.46 12.14 -17.17
N LEU A 301 2.51 11.52 -16.60
CA LEU A 301 3.62 12.21 -15.96
C LEU A 301 4.43 13.07 -16.95
N TYR A 302 4.70 12.57 -18.15
CA TYR A 302 5.38 13.36 -19.19
C TYR A 302 4.60 14.62 -19.58
N SER A 303 3.26 14.56 -19.57
CA SER A 303 2.42 15.73 -19.88
C SER A 303 2.46 16.84 -18.81
N ARG A 304 3.08 16.57 -17.65
CA ARG A 304 3.07 17.45 -16.47
C ARG A 304 4.39 18.16 -16.20
N TYR A 305 5.43 17.88 -16.97
CA TYR A 305 6.69 18.61 -16.86
C TYR A 305 6.43 20.11 -17.02
N ILE A 306 6.97 20.90 -16.09
CA ILE A 306 6.93 22.36 -16.18
C ILE A 306 8.27 22.83 -16.72
N VAL A 307 8.31 23.16 -18.00
CA VAL A 307 9.52 23.57 -18.72
C VAL A 307 9.28 24.86 -19.49
N LEU A 308 10.28 25.75 -19.52
CA LEU A 308 10.22 27.02 -20.26
C LEU A 308 10.63 26.85 -21.72
N ASN A 309 11.54 25.92 -21.99
CA ASN A 309 12.02 25.63 -23.34
C ASN A 309 10.95 24.85 -24.12
N LYS A 310 10.54 25.38 -25.28
CA LYS A 310 9.45 24.81 -26.09
C LYS A 310 9.85 23.53 -26.80
N GLU A 311 11.11 23.38 -27.19
CA GLU A 311 11.64 22.16 -27.81
C GLU A 311 11.61 20.99 -26.82
N VAL A 312 12.01 21.23 -25.57
CA VAL A 312 11.93 20.25 -24.48
C VAL A 312 10.48 19.91 -24.15
N ASN A 313 9.59 20.91 -24.13
CA ASN A 313 8.16 20.66 -23.95
C ASN A 313 7.60 19.76 -25.07
N LEU A 314 7.97 20.04 -26.33
CA LEU A 314 7.59 19.24 -27.48
C LEU A 314 8.05 17.78 -27.31
N GLN A 315 9.29 17.55 -26.88
CA GLN A 315 9.82 16.21 -26.60
C GLN A 315 8.99 15.48 -25.52
N HIS A 316 8.62 16.16 -24.44
CA HIS A 316 7.78 15.57 -23.40
C HIS A 316 6.38 15.22 -23.90
N VAL A 317 5.74 16.08 -24.70
CA VAL A 317 4.42 15.80 -25.29
C VAL A 317 4.50 14.64 -26.29
N GLN A 318 5.57 14.55 -27.07
CA GLN A 318 5.82 13.40 -27.95
C GLN A 318 6.01 12.10 -27.16
N ALA A 319 6.82 12.12 -26.10
CA ALA A 319 6.99 10.97 -25.22
C ALA A 319 5.65 10.52 -24.61
N SER A 320 4.85 11.48 -24.12
CA SER A 320 3.51 11.23 -23.59
C SER A 320 2.63 10.46 -24.59
N LEU A 321 2.60 10.89 -25.85
CA LEU A 321 1.85 10.21 -26.92
C LEU A 321 2.33 8.78 -27.15
N GLU A 322 3.64 8.54 -27.18
CA GLU A 322 4.18 7.20 -27.42
C GLU A 322 3.84 6.21 -26.30
N TYR A 323 3.77 6.65 -25.04
CA TYR A 323 3.29 5.81 -23.94
C TYR A 323 1.82 5.39 -24.12
N TYR A 324 0.93 6.32 -24.49
CA TYR A 324 -0.47 6.00 -24.73
C TYR A 324 -0.65 5.05 -25.93
N LYS A 325 0.10 5.27 -27.03
CA LYS A 325 0.11 4.36 -28.17
C LYS A 325 0.60 2.96 -27.80
N THR A 326 1.60 2.86 -26.93
CA THR A 326 2.12 1.57 -26.46
C THR A 326 1.03 0.74 -25.76
N VAL A 327 0.20 1.38 -24.93
CA VAL A 327 -0.94 0.72 -24.29
C VAL A 327 -1.97 0.26 -25.33
N LEU A 328 -2.32 1.11 -26.29
CA LEU A 328 -3.27 0.73 -27.36
C LEU A 328 -2.74 -0.44 -28.20
N GLU A 329 -1.46 -0.44 -28.53
CA GLU A 329 -0.84 -1.53 -29.29
C GLU A 329 -0.78 -2.85 -28.51
N TYR A 330 -0.58 -2.77 -27.19
CA TYR A 330 -0.72 -3.95 -26.33
C TYR A 330 -2.16 -4.48 -26.34
N CYS A 331 -3.16 -3.62 -26.18
CA CYS A 331 -4.58 -3.99 -26.18
C CYS A 331 -5.07 -4.55 -27.53
N LYS A 332 -4.51 -4.07 -28.65
CA LYS A 332 -4.79 -4.65 -29.99
C LYS A 332 -4.28 -6.08 -30.11
N ARG A 333 -3.08 -6.35 -29.60
CA ARG A 333 -2.48 -7.69 -29.60
C ARG A 333 -3.13 -8.64 -28.59
N ASN A 334 -3.65 -8.11 -27.49
CA ASN A 334 -4.25 -8.86 -26.39
C ASN A 334 -5.69 -8.33 -26.11
N PRO A 335 -6.73 -8.78 -26.86
CA PRO A 335 -8.09 -8.24 -26.73
C PRO A 335 -8.72 -8.37 -25.33
N LYS A 336 -8.39 -9.43 -24.58
CA LYS A 336 -8.86 -9.61 -23.20
C LYS A 336 -8.41 -8.47 -22.27
N ALA A 337 -7.21 -7.93 -22.49
CA ALA A 337 -6.67 -6.81 -21.71
C ALA A 337 -7.51 -5.54 -21.90
N LYS A 338 -8.04 -5.34 -23.11
CA LYS A 338 -8.95 -4.23 -23.43
C LYS A 338 -10.26 -4.33 -22.66
N GLU A 339 -10.83 -5.53 -22.60
CA GLU A 339 -12.09 -5.80 -21.88
C GLU A 339 -11.94 -5.59 -20.37
N ALA A 340 -10.77 -5.93 -19.81
CA ALA A 340 -10.46 -5.75 -18.39
C ALA A 340 -10.20 -4.28 -17.98
N LEU A 341 -9.93 -3.38 -18.96
CA LEU A 341 -9.51 -1.99 -18.74
C LEU A 341 -10.21 -1.00 -19.68
N PRO A 342 -11.56 -0.97 -19.71
CA PRO A 342 -12.29 -0.14 -20.66
C PRO A 342 -12.04 1.35 -20.45
N THR A 343 -11.93 1.79 -19.19
CA THR A 343 -11.67 3.18 -18.83
C THR A 343 -10.27 3.62 -19.27
N GLU A 344 -9.23 2.86 -18.93
CA GLU A 344 -7.86 3.18 -19.31
C GLU A 344 -7.67 3.14 -20.84
N HIS A 345 -8.28 2.17 -21.53
CA HIS A 345 -8.27 2.13 -22.99
C HIS A 345 -8.95 3.37 -23.61
N GLY A 346 -10.09 3.81 -23.05
CA GLY A 346 -10.78 5.03 -23.46
C GLY A 346 -9.87 6.26 -23.36
N ILE A 347 -9.24 6.46 -22.20
CA ILE A 347 -8.28 7.56 -21.96
C ILE A 347 -7.13 7.50 -22.99
N CYS A 348 -6.52 6.33 -23.20
CA CYS A 348 -5.41 6.21 -24.16
C CYS A 348 -5.84 6.54 -25.60
N THR A 349 -7.07 6.20 -25.98
CA THR A 349 -7.64 6.49 -27.30
C THR A 349 -7.85 7.99 -27.49
N GLU A 350 -8.46 8.65 -26.50
CA GLU A 350 -8.68 10.09 -26.50
C GLU A 350 -7.34 10.85 -26.55
N MET A 351 -6.40 10.51 -25.67
CA MET A 351 -5.08 11.15 -25.63
C MET A 351 -4.29 10.93 -26.92
N SER A 352 -4.40 9.76 -27.57
CA SER A 352 -3.77 9.51 -28.87
C SER A 352 -4.38 10.33 -30.01
N THR A 353 -5.58 10.88 -29.82
CA THR A 353 -6.25 11.77 -30.77
C THR A 353 -5.91 13.23 -30.50
N LEU A 354 -5.87 13.64 -29.23
CA LEU A 354 -5.66 15.03 -28.82
C LEU A 354 -4.19 15.48 -28.85
N LEU A 355 -3.26 14.64 -28.41
CA LEU A 355 -1.85 15.01 -28.31
C LEU A 355 -1.18 15.33 -29.66
N PRO A 356 -1.49 14.67 -30.79
CA PRO A 356 -0.98 15.08 -32.11
C PRO A 356 -1.29 16.54 -32.46
N LEU A 357 -2.51 17.01 -32.17
CA LEU A 357 -2.90 18.40 -32.42
C LEU A 357 -2.06 19.38 -31.57
N LYS A 358 -1.80 19.01 -30.31
CA LYS A 358 -0.93 19.79 -29.41
C LYS A 358 0.53 19.82 -29.91
N ILE A 359 1.01 18.70 -30.46
CA ILE A 359 2.37 18.59 -31.04
C ILE A 359 2.50 19.52 -32.26
N GLU A 360 1.52 19.51 -33.16
CA GLU A 360 1.53 20.39 -34.34
C GLU A 360 1.53 21.87 -33.93
N LYS A 361 0.70 22.25 -32.97
CA LYS A 361 0.68 23.60 -32.43
C LYS A 361 2.04 24.02 -31.84
N LEU A 362 2.65 23.16 -31.02
CA LEU A 362 3.97 23.45 -30.43
C LEU A 362 5.07 23.59 -31.48
N LYS A 363 5.04 22.78 -32.55
CA LYS A 363 6.00 22.89 -33.65
C LYS A 363 5.89 24.22 -34.39
N GLN A 364 4.68 24.75 -34.58
CA GLN A 364 4.48 26.06 -35.21
C GLN A 364 4.99 27.22 -34.36
N GLU A 365 5.01 27.04 -33.03
CA GLU A 365 5.46 28.04 -32.07
C GLU A 365 6.97 28.04 -31.82
N ILE A 366 7.70 27.04 -32.33
CA ILE A 366 9.15 26.93 -32.27
C ILE A 366 9.71 27.65 -33.51
N PRO A 367 10.58 28.67 -33.36
CA PRO A 367 11.16 29.37 -34.50
C PRO A 367 11.92 28.37 -35.39
N SER A 368 11.68 28.43 -36.70
CA SER A 368 12.55 27.76 -37.67
C SER A 368 13.95 28.36 -37.54
N ASN A 369 14.94 27.56 -37.16
CA ASN A 369 16.34 27.96 -37.33
C ASN A 369 16.64 27.90 -38.83
N ASP A 370 16.50 29.04 -39.51
CA ASP A 370 17.11 29.28 -40.82
C ASP A 370 18.60 29.62 -40.65
#